data_AF-A0A9R0V1G5-F1
#
_entry.id   AF-A0A9R0V1G5-F1
#
_cell.length_a   1.000
_cell.length_b   1.000
_cell.length_c   1.000
_cell.angle_alpha   90.00
_cell.angle_beta   90.00
_cell.angle_gamma   90.00
#
_symmetry.space_group_name_H-M   'P 1'
#
loop_
_entity.id
_entity.type
_entity.pdbx_description
1 polymer ?
#
loop_
_entity_poly.entity_id
_entity_poly.type
_entity_poly.pdbx_seq_one_letter_code
_entity_poly.pdbx_strand_id
1 'polypeptide(L)'
;MKLLNDVELRKCCAKFIETFSRNGSCDVELDDLFSELRLLQMTLPESGLPLHAMEIFEFVRDIDCFPNVLIAYRILFTVPMTVASAERSFSKLKLLKNYLRSTMSQERLNGLATLCIEKDRLDEINVDAIIDDFASRSVRRISKF
;
A
#
# COMPACT_ATOMS: atom_id res chain seq x y z
N MET A 1 1.03 4.86 -25.44
CA MET A 1 -0.31 5.11 -24.86
C MET A 1 -1.23 5.47 -26.02
N LYS A 2 -2.38 4.79 -26.23
CA LYS A 2 -3.32 5.15 -27.30
C LYS A 2 -3.93 6.51 -26.90
N LEU A 3 -3.95 7.50 -27.79
CA LEU A 3 -4.68 8.75 -27.54
C LEU A 3 -6.16 8.38 -27.36
N LEU A 4 -6.70 8.61 -26.17
CA LEU A 4 -8.13 8.45 -25.91
C LEU A 4 -8.85 9.69 -26.45
N ASN A 5 -10.04 9.49 -27.02
CA ASN A 5 -10.89 10.64 -27.31
C ASN A 5 -11.38 11.28 -26.00
N ASP A 6 -11.71 12.57 -26.04
CA ASP A 6 -12.10 13.34 -24.84
C ASP A 6 -13.28 12.69 -24.09
N VAL A 7 -14.21 12.04 -24.81
CA VAL A 7 -15.38 11.36 -24.23
C VAL A 7 -14.97 10.13 -23.42
N GLU A 8 -14.10 9.29 -23.96
CA GLU A 8 -13.56 8.11 -23.31
C GLU A 8 -12.68 8.49 -22.12
N LEU A 9 -11.83 9.51 -22.28
CA LEU A 9 -10.97 10.00 -21.20
C LEU A 9 -11.81 10.47 -20.01
N ARG A 10 -12.84 11.30 -20.26
CA ARG A 10 -13.72 11.79 -19.20
C ARG A 10 -14.48 10.66 -18.51
N LYS A 11 -14.93 9.66 -19.27
CA LYS A 11 -15.58 8.46 -18.73
C LYS A 11 -14.62 7.65 -17.84
N CYS A 12 -13.36 7.52 -18.23
CA CYS A 12 -12.32 6.88 -17.43
C CYS A 12 -12.05 7.63 -16.13
N CYS A 13 -11.93 8.97 -16.16
CA CYS A 13 -11.76 9.79 -14.95
C CYS A 13 -12.95 9.65 -14.00
N ALA A 14 -14.17 9.69 -14.52
CA ALA A 14 -15.39 9.52 -13.72
C ALA A 14 -15.41 8.14 -13.02
N LYS A 15 -15.09 7.08 -13.76
CA LYS A 15 -14.99 5.72 -13.20
C LYS A 15 -13.89 5.62 -12.14
N PHE A 16 -12.74 6.25 -12.36
CA PHE A 16 -11.65 6.28 -11.39
C PHE A 16 -12.11 6.93 -10.08
N ILE A 17 -12.70 8.12 -10.16
CA ILE A 17 -13.20 8.85 -8.98
C ILE A 17 -14.29 8.05 -8.27
N GLU A 18 -15.24 7.47 -8.99
CA GLU A 18 -16.27 6.61 -8.39
C GLU A 18 -15.65 5.42 -7.63
N THR A 19 -14.62 4.79 -8.21
CA THR A 19 -13.95 3.62 -7.61
C THR A 19 -13.18 3.98 -6.33
N PHE A 20 -12.55 5.16 -6.30
CA PHE A 20 -11.67 5.59 -5.21
C PHE A 20 -12.29 6.65 -4.29
N SER A 21 -13.57 6.99 -4.47
CA SER A 21 -14.32 7.85 -3.55
C SER A 21 -14.74 7.08 -2.30
N ARG A 22 -14.61 7.72 -1.13
CA ARG A 22 -15.09 7.16 0.15
C ARG A 22 -16.02 8.16 0.82
N ASN A 23 -17.25 7.73 1.13
CA ASN A 23 -18.29 8.57 1.74
C ASN A 23 -18.56 9.89 0.99
N GLY A 24 -18.45 9.89 -0.34
CA GLY A 24 -18.66 11.10 -1.15
C GLY A 24 -17.49 12.08 -1.16
N SER A 25 -16.37 11.75 -0.52
CA SER A 25 -15.10 12.49 -0.61
C SER A 25 -14.13 11.75 -1.54
N CYS A 26 -13.41 12.51 -2.37
CA CYS A 26 -12.33 12.00 -3.20
C CYS A 26 -11.14 12.96 -3.11
N ASP A 27 -9.93 12.41 -3.19
CA ASP A 27 -8.68 13.20 -3.17
C ASP A 27 -8.38 13.89 -4.50
N VAL A 28 -9.18 13.60 -5.54
CA VAL A 28 -8.97 14.04 -6.91
C VAL A 28 -10.28 14.57 -7.50
N GLU A 29 -10.23 15.78 -8.06
CA GLU A 29 -11.38 16.42 -8.71
C GLU A 29 -11.49 16.01 -10.19
N LEU A 30 -12.72 15.77 -10.67
CA LEU A 30 -12.97 15.21 -12.01
C LEU A 30 -12.47 16.10 -13.13
N ASP A 31 -12.84 17.38 -13.11
CA ASP A 31 -12.53 18.30 -14.19
C ASP A 31 -11.05 18.69 -14.18
N ASP A 32 -10.42 18.75 -13.00
CA ASP A 32 -8.98 18.98 -12.87
C ASP A 32 -8.18 17.79 -13.39
N LEU A 33 -8.50 16.57 -12.94
CA LEU A 33 -7.85 15.34 -13.43
C LEU A 33 -8.00 15.20 -14.95
N PHE A 34 -9.19 15.47 -15.47
CA PHE A 34 -9.44 15.44 -16.91
C PHE A 34 -8.58 16.47 -17.65
N SER A 35 -8.53 17.71 -17.18
CA SER A 35 -7.77 18.79 -17.80
C SER A 35 -6.27 18.51 -17.78
N GLU A 36 -5.75 18.04 -16.64
CA GLU A 36 -4.34 17.64 -16.49
C GLU A 36 -3.97 16.47 -17.40
N LEU A 37 -4.81 15.42 -17.46
CA LEU A 37 -4.56 14.27 -18.34
C LEU A 37 -4.59 14.66 -19.82
N ARG A 38 -5.48 15.58 -20.20
CA ARG A 38 -5.54 16.11 -21.56
C ARG A 38 -4.28 16.89 -21.91
N LEU A 39 -3.80 17.74 -20.99
CA LEU A 39 -2.55 18.47 -21.17
C LEU A 39 -1.34 17.51 -21.21
N LEU A 40 -1.32 16.49 -20.35
CA LEU A 40 -0.28 15.47 -20.34
C LEU A 40 -0.20 14.71 -21.67
N GLN A 41 -1.33 14.35 -22.27
CA GLN A 41 -1.37 13.72 -23.60
C GLN A 41 -0.72 14.58 -24.68
N MET A 42 -0.82 15.91 -24.58
CA MET A 42 -0.18 16.85 -25.50
C MET A 42 1.30 17.13 -25.18
N THR A 43 1.71 16.92 -23.94
CA THR A 43 3.07 17.23 -23.46
C THR A 43 4.00 16.02 -23.56
N LEU A 44 3.44 14.81 -23.60
CA LEU A 44 4.19 13.57 -23.79
C LEU A 44 4.90 13.59 -25.16
N PRO A 45 6.20 13.28 -25.22
CA PRO A 45 6.91 13.17 -26.49
C PRO A 45 6.22 12.13 -27.38
N GLU A 46 6.02 12.44 -28.68
CA GLU A 46 5.67 11.43 -29.69
C GLU A 46 6.85 10.48 -29.97
N SER A 47 7.49 9.94 -28.93
CA SER A 47 8.36 8.80 -29.11
C SER A 47 7.45 7.61 -29.42
N GLY A 48 7.55 7.05 -30.62
CA GLY A 48 6.76 5.88 -31.08
C GLY A 48 6.95 4.58 -30.28
N LEU A 49 7.46 4.67 -29.05
CA LEU A 49 7.58 3.61 -28.07
C LEU A 49 6.49 3.78 -27.00
N PRO A 50 5.82 2.69 -26.59
CA PRO A 50 4.88 2.75 -25.49
C PRO A 50 5.64 3.06 -24.19
N LEU A 51 5.58 4.32 -23.73
CA LEU A 51 6.04 4.70 -22.40
C LEU A 51 5.34 3.83 -21.35
N HIS A 52 6.12 3.19 -20.50
CA HIS A 52 5.63 2.40 -19.37
C HIS A 52 5.05 3.34 -18.31
N ALA A 53 4.05 2.87 -17.56
CA ALA A 53 3.36 3.69 -16.54
C ALA A 53 4.34 4.34 -15.53
N MET A 54 5.46 3.67 -15.25
CA MET A 54 6.52 4.17 -14.36
C MET A 54 7.30 5.33 -14.97
N GLU A 55 7.62 5.29 -16.27
CA GLU A 55 8.34 6.36 -16.96
C GLU A 55 7.48 7.63 -17.06
N ILE A 56 6.18 7.46 -17.31
CA ILE A 56 5.21 8.57 -17.31
C ILE A 56 5.10 9.18 -15.90
N PHE A 57 5.10 8.33 -14.86
CA PHE A 57 5.06 8.80 -13.48
C PHE A 57 6.31 9.61 -13.11
N GLU A 58 7.50 9.17 -13.50
CA GLU A 58 8.74 9.93 -13.27
C GLU A 58 8.72 11.27 -14.00
N PHE A 59 8.30 11.29 -15.25
CA PHE A 59 8.14 12.53 -16.02
C PHE A 59 7.17 13.51 -15.36
N VAL A 60 5.99 13.02 -14.95
CA VAL A 60 4.98 13.85 -14.27
C VAL A 60 5.50 14.39 -12.93
N ARG A 61 6.21 13.56 -12.18
CA ARG A 61 6.83 13.94 -10.90
C ARG A 61 7.88 15.04 -11.09
N ASP A 62 8.69 14.95 -12.12
CA ASP A 62 9.80 15.88 -12.34
C ASP A 62 9.32 17.25 -12.88
N ILE A 63 8.19 17.28 -13.60
CA ILE A 63 7.59 18.52 -14.13
C ILE A 63 6.76 19.26 -13.09
N ASP A 64 6.24 18.57 -12.07
CA ASP A 64 5.46 19.13 -10.94
C ASP A 64 4.28 20.04 -11.36
N CYS A 65 3.70 19.80 -12.55
CA CYS A 65 2.58 20.59 -13.09
C CYS A 65 1.24 19.81 -13.12
N PHE A 66 1.25 18.53 -12.72
CA PHE A 66 0.07 17.66 -12.80
C PHE A 66 -0.23 17.01 -11.43
N PRO A 67 -0.66 17.79 -10.43
CA PRO A 67 -0.86 17.30 -9.06
C PRO A 67 -1.94 16.22 -8.95
N ASN A 68 -3.08 16.36 -9.66
CA ASN A 68 -4.14 15.36 -9.64
C ASN A 68 -3.71 14.06 -10.33
N VAL A 69 -2.98 14.16 -11.44
CA VAL A 69 -2.40 12.99 -12.12
C VAL A 69 -1.39 12.28 -11.22
N LEU A 70 -0.54 13.02 -10.52
CA LEU A 70 0.42 12.45 -9.59
C LEU A 70 -0.27 11.69 -8.45
N ILE A 71 -1.34 12.25 -7.88
CA ILE A 71 -2.16 11.56 -6.86
C ILE A 71 -2.79 10.29 -7.45
N ALA A 72 -3.35 10.36 -8.66
CA ALA A 72 -3.95 9.20 -9.32
C ALA A 72 -2.95 8.06 -9.54
N TYR A 73 -1.73 8.37 -9.99
CA TYR A 73 -0.66 7.38 -10.13
C TYR A 73 -0.22 6.80 -8.78
N ARG A 74 -0.13 7.61 -7.72
CA ARG A 74 0.18 7.12 -6.38
C ARG A 74 -0.85 6.12 -5.89
N ILE A 75 -2.15 6.39 -6.08
CA ILE A 75 -3.22 5.45 -5.76
C ILE A 75 -3.06 4.16 -6.59
N LEU A 76 -2.85 4.31 -7.90
CA LEU A 76 -2.72 3.18 -8.83
C LEU A 76 -1.56 2.24 -8.46
N PHE A 77 -0.41 2.77 -8.03
CA PHE A 77 0.73 1.93 -7.63
C PHE A 77 0.60 1.37 -6.21
N THR A 78 -0.08 2.09 -5.31
CA THR A 78 -0.22 1.67 -3.92
C THR A 78 -1.23 0.54 -3.75
N VAL A 79 -2.32 0.53 -4.52
CA VAL A 79 -3.39 -0.48 -4.38
C VAL A 79 -2.89 -1.91 -4.66
N PRO A 80 -2.22 -2.23 -5.79
CA PRO A 80 -1.68 -3.56 -6.02
C PRO A 80 -0.63 -3.97 -4.99
N MET A 81 0.21 -3.02 -4.56
CA MET A 81 1.25 -3.27 -3.56
C MET A 81 0.66 -3.63 -2.20
N THR A 82 -0.37 -2.90 -1.76
CA THR A 82 -1.06 -3.19 -0.49
C THR A 82 -1.83 -4.51 -0.54
N VAL A 83 -2.49 -4.83 -1.64
CA VAL A 83 -3.16 -6.13 -1.84
C VAL A 83 -2.16 -7.27 -1.74
N ALA A 84 -1.04 -7.21 -2.46
CA ALA A 84 -0.01 -8.24 -2.41
C ALA A 84 0.60 -8.40 -0.99
N SER A 85 0.79 -7.29 -0.27
CA SER A 85 1.25 -7.31 1.13
C SER A 85 0.24 -7.96 2.07
N ALA A 86 -1.06 -7.64 1.91
CA ALA A 86 -2.13 -8.26 2.67
C ALA A 86 -2.22 -9.77 2.40
N GLU A 87 -2.19 -10.19 1.13
CA GLU A 87 -2.20 -11.60 0.73
C GLU A 87 -1.01 -12.37 1.32
N ARG A 88 0.20 -11.79 1.27
CA ARG A 88 1.40 -12.37 1.90
C ARG A 88 1.19 -12.52 3.41
N SER A 89 0.65 -11.51 4.07
CA SER A 89 0.38 -11.53 5.52
C SER A 89 -0.65 -12.60 5.91
N PHE A 90 -1.75 -12.72 5.15
CA PHE A 90 -2.74 -13.77 5.35
C PHE A 90 -2.18 -15.16 5.08
N SER A 91 -1.28 -15.31 4.09
CA SER A 91 -0.59 -16.57 3.82
C SER A 91 0.28 -17.00 5.02
N LYS A 92 1.04 -16.07 5.61
CA LYS A 92 1.82 -16.32 6.84
C LYS A 92 0.92 -16.72 8.01
N LEU A 93 -0.19 -16.00 8.22
CA LEU A 93 -1.17 -16.32 9.26
C LEU A 93 -1.76 -17.73 9.07
N LYS A 94 -2.10 -18.09 7.83
CA LYS A 94 -2.62 -19.42 7.49
C LYS A 94 -1.60 -20.51 7.78
N LEU A 95 -0.33 -20.29 7.44
CA LEU A 95 0.76 -21.21 7.76
C LEU A 95 0.93 -21.38 9.28
N LEU A 96 0.91 -20.28 10.04
CA LEU A 96 1.00 -20.29 11.50
C LEU A 96 -0.14 -21.11 12.12
N LYS A 97 -1.38 -20.87 11.68
CA LYS A 97 -2.57 -21.59 12.16
C LYS A 97 -2.51 -23.09 11.84
N ASN A 98 -2.03 -23.45 10.64
CA ASN A 98 -1.89 -24.84 10.23
C ASN A 98 -0.76 -25.56 10.98
N TYR A 99 0.39 -24.91 11.12
CA TYR A 99 1.57 -25.46 11.80
C TYR A 99 1.29 -25.72 13.29
N LEU A 100 0.65 -24.77 13.97
CA LEU A 100 0.33 -24.90 15.39
C LEU A 100 -0.93 -25.72 15.67
N ARG A 101 -1.73 -26.06 14.64
CA ARG A 101 -2.97 -26.85 14.73
C ARG A 101 -3.82 -26.47 15.97
N SER A 102 -3.96 -25.16 16.24
CA SER A 102 -4.15 -24.67 17.62
C SER A 102 -5.57 -24.22 17.97
N THR A 103 -6.05 -24.62 19.15
CA THR A 103 -7.07 -23.94 19.99
C THR A 103 -6.47 -22.73 20.74
N MET A 104 -5.71 -21.88 20.04
CA MET A 104 -5.09 -20.69 20.64
C MET A 104 -6.10 -19.56 20.85
N SER A 105 -5.85 -18.73 21.87
CA SER A 105 -6.55 -17.45 22.01
C SER A 105 -6.16 -16.50 20.87
N GLN A 106 -7.11 -15.64 20.47
CA GLN A 106 -6.90 -14.65 19.40
C GLN A 106 -5.74 -13.71 19.71
N GLU A 107 -5.56 -13.34 20.98
CA GLU A 107 -4.48 -12.46 21.44
C GLU A 107 -3.10 -13.06 21.15
N ARG A 108 -2.87 -14.33 21.51
CA ARG A 108 -1.58 -15.00 21.27
C ARG A 108 -1.33 -15.22 19.77
N LEU A 109 -2.39 -15.53 19.01
CA LEU A 109 -2.30 -15.67 17.56
C LEU A 109 -1.92 -14.35 16.88
N ASN A 110 -2.57 -13.25 17.25
CA ASN A 110 -2.28 -11.92 16.68
C ASN A 110 -0.86 -11.48 17.00
N GLY A 111 -0.37 -11.74 18.22
CA GLY A 111 1.03 -11.47 18.60
C GLY A 111 2.02 -12.24 17.72
N LEU A 112 1.83 -13.56 17.58
CA LEU A 112 2.70 -14.40 16.73
C LEU A 112 2.63 -14.03 15.25
N ALA A 113 1.44 -13.70 14.74
CA ALA A 113 1.26 -13.26 13.37
C ALA A 113 2.01 -11.96 13.11
N THR A 114 1.95 -11.00 14.04
CA THR A 114 2.69 -9.74 13.96
C THR A 114 4.20 -10.00 13.90
N LEU A 115 4.72 -10.87 14.78
CA LEU A 115 6.14 -11.25 14.77
C LEU A 115 6.57 -11.93 13.47
N CYS A 116 5.71 -12.77 12.87
CA CYS A 116 5.98 -13.44 11.60
C CYS A 116 5.90 -12.51 10.38
N ILE A 117 5.03 -11.51 10.40
CA ILE A 117 4.89 -10.51 9.33
C ILE A 117 6.06 -9.53 9.37
N GLU A 118 6.40 -9.03 10.56
CA GLU A 118 7.45 -8.03 10.80
C GLU A 118 8.81 -8.67 11.13
N LYS A 119 9.07 -9.87 10.60
CA LYS A 119 10.27 -10.65 10.95
C LYS A 119 11.55 -9.86 10.69
N ASP A 120 11.65 -9.17 9.55
CA ASP A 120 12.87 -8.44 9.17
C ASP A 120 13.21 -7.35 10.21
N ARG A 121 12.18 -6.68 10.75
CA ARG A 121 12.34 -5.69 11.82
C ARG A 121 12.61 -6.34 13.17
N LEU A 122 12.05 -7.52 13.42
CA LEU A 122 12.30 -8.28 14.64
C LEU A 122 13.76 -8.75 14.73
N ASP A 123 14.37 -9.09 13.59
CA ASP A 123 15.77 -9.51 13.52
C ASP A 123 16.74 -8.36 13.90
N GLU A 124 16.29 -7.09 13.85
CA GLU A 124 17.04 -5.92 14.32
C GLU A 124 16.91 -5.68 15.84
N ILE A 125 15.93 -6.32 16.49
CA ILE A 125 15.65 -6.13 17.92
C ILE A 125 16.52 -7.08 18.75
N ASN A 126 17.14 -6.55 19.82
CA ASN A 126 17.86 -7.38 20.79
C ASN A 126 16.87 -8.19 21.65
N VAL A 127 16.60 -9.42 21.22
CA VAL A 127 15.70 -10.35 21.90
C VAL A 127 16.22 -10.71 23.29
N ASP A 128 17.54 -10.84 23.48
CA ASP A 128 18.14 -11.19 24.77
C ASP A 128 17.85 -10.12 25.83
N ALA A 129 17.94 -8.84 25.46
CA ALA A 129 17.59 -7.74 26.36
C ALA A 129 16.11 -7.77 26.79
N ILE A 130 15.20 -8.20 25.89
CA ILE A 130 13.77 -8.34 26.21
C ILE A 130 13.54 -9.53 27.16
N ILE A 131 14.24 -10.65 26.92
CA ILE A 131 14.17 -11.83 27.79
C ILE A 131 14.68 -11.47 29.19
N ASP A 132 15.78 -10.74 29.29
CA ASP A 132 16.36 -10.31 30.56
C ASP A 132 15.44 -9.33 31.31
N ASP A 133 14.84 -8.34 30.64
CA ASP A 133 13.85 -7.44 31.26
C ASP A 133 12.63 -8.24 31.75
N PHE A 134 12.11 -9.17 30.94
CA PHE A 134 10.99 -10.02 31.32
C PHE A 134 11.32 -10.88 32.55
N ALA A 135 12.51 -11.50 32.57
CA ALA A 135 13.01 -12.30 33.69
C ALA A 135 13.17 -11.43 34.97
N SER A 136 13.71 -10.23 34.85
CA SER A 136 13.87 -9.31 35.99
C SER A 136 12.52 -8.92 36.62
N ARG A 137 11.45 -8.86 35.82
CA ARG A 137 10.08 -8.57 36.26
C ARG A 137 9.38 -9.79 36.84
N SER A 138 9.69 -11.00 36.37
CA SER A 138 9.09 -12.24 36.85
C SER A 138 9.65 -12.67 38.20
N VAL A 139 10.93 -12.40 38.49
CA VAL A 139 11.54 -12.61 39.82
C VAL A 139 10.80 -11.82 40.92
N ARG A 140 10.29 -10.62 40.61
CA ARG A 140 9.45 -9.82 41.52
C ARG A 140 8.07 -10.42 41.80
N ARG A 141 7.60 -11.41 41.02
CA ARG A 141 6.34 -12.13 41.30
C ARG A 141 6.53 -13.32 42.23
N ILE A 142 7.74 -13.88 42.32
CA ILE A 142 8.04 -15.02 43.20
C ILE A 142 8.23 -14.56 44.65
N SER A 143 8.72 -13.34 44.90
CA SER A 143 8.99 -12.82 46.25
C SER A 143 7.75 -12.34 47.05
N LYS A 144 6.54 -12.70 46.62
CA LYS A 144 5.26 -12.32 47.26
C LYS A 144 4.48 -13.51 47.83
N PHE A 145 5.14 -14.64 48.01
CA PHE A 145 4.60 -15.81 48.72
C PHE A 145 5.38 -16.05 50.01
#